data_AF-A0A1G6A4U9-F1
#
_entry.id   AF-A0A1G6A4U9-F1
#
_cell.length_a   1.000
_cell.length_b   1.000
_cell.length_c   1.000
_cell.angle_alpha   90.00
_cell.angle_beta   90.00
_cell.angle_gamma   90.00
#
_symmetry.space_group_name_H-M   'P 1'
#
loop_
_entity.id
_entity.type
_entity.pdbx_description
1 polymer ?
#
loop_
_entity_poly.entity_id
_entity_poly.type
_entity_poly.pdbx_seq_one_letter_code
_entity_poly.pdbx_strand_id
1 'polypeptide(L)'
;MKRITRMLAGAAIGLAMVAGEAMADDVRQRCEQSWPRDYRMQKHCIDRQADAMRSLRVYLENHGILEDLECGQGVYENIFCDCSINWIDEYGADFVMLNHCVQQQLKAYRELNP
;
A
#
# COMPACT_ATOMS: atom_id res chain seq x y z
N MET A 1 -3.29 20.16 -5.24
CA MET A 1 -2.53 20.51 -4.03
C MET A 1 -3.20 19.86 -2.83
N LYS A 2 -2.83 18.62 -2.48
CA LYS A 2 -3.34 17.93 -1.28
C LYS A 2 -2.41 18.28 -0.11
N ARG A 3 -3.00 18.72 1.02
CA ARG A 3 -2.28 19.27 2.17
C ARG A 3 -1.45 18.17 2.84
N ILE A 4 -0.14 18.39 2.93
CA ILE A 4 0.80 17.52 3.64
C ILE A 4 0.64 17.81 5.14
N THR A 5 -0.08 16.94 5.85
CA THR A 5 -0.11 16.94 7.31
C THR A 5 1.07 16.10 7.79
N ARG A 6 2.03 16.75 8.45
CA ARG A 6 3.21 16.11 9.06
C ARG A 6 2.76 15.04 10.05
N MET A 7 3.10 13.77 9.82
CA MET A 7 3.04 12.75 10.88
C MET A 7 4.29 12.90 11.76
N LEU A 8 4.06 13.01 13.07
CA LEU A 8 5.08 13.12 14.09
C LEU A 8 5.75 11.77 14.32
N ALA A 9 7.06 11.80 14.52
CA ALA A 9 7.89 10.67 14.88
C ALA A 9 7.52 10.10 16.26
N GLY A 10 7.52 8.77 16.35
CA GLY A 10 7.78 8.03 17.59
C GLY A 10 6.55 7.44 18.31
N ALA A 11 6.34 6.14 18.13
CA ALA A 11 5.95 5.23 19.21
C ALA A 11 6.29 3.78 18.79
N ALA A 12 7.28 3.17 19.46
CA ALA A 12 7.47 1.73 19.46
C ALA A 12 6.27 1.09 20.16
N ILE A 13 5.28 0.66 19.39
CA ILE A 13 4.14 -0.12 19.87
C ILE A 13 4.36 -1.53 19.34
N GLY A 14 4.25 -2.55 20.19
CA GLY A 14 4.30 -3.94 19.78
C GLY A 14 3.31 -4.19 18.64
N LEU A 15 3.81 -4.22 17.40
CA LEU A 15 3.02 -4.11 16.18
C LEU A 15 2.89 -5.49 15.52
N ALA A 16 2.24 -6.43 16.20
CA ALA A 16 1.98 -7.74 15.60
C ALA A 16 0.49 -8.03 15.35
N MET A 17 -0.45 -7.39 16.06
CA MET A 17 -1.89 -7.75 15.94
C MET A 17 -2.82 -6.66 15.40
N VAL A 18 -2.49 -5.36 15.52
CA VAL A 18 -3.45 -4.28 15.17
C VAL A 18 -3.38 -3.84 13.70
N ALA A 19 -2.36 -4.25 12.95
CA ALA A 19 -2.20 -3.84 11.55
C ALA A 19 -3.13 -4.62 10.59
N GLY A 20 -3.48 -5.87 10.91
CA GLY A 20 -4.26 -6.72 10.00
C GLY A 20 -5.74 -6.34 9.92
N GLU A 21 -6.34 -5.97 11.04
CA GLU A 21 -7.78 -5.65 11.13
C GLU A 21 -8.09 -4.27 10.54
N ALA A 22 -7.29 -3.25 10.88
CA ALA A 22 -7.46 -1.91 10.32
C ALA A 22 -7.35 -1.89 8.78
N MET A 23 -6.40 -2.64 8.21
CA MET A 23 -6.26 -2.75 6.76
C MET A 23 -7.44 -3.48 6.09
N ALA A 24 -8.06 -4.44 6.77
CA ALA A 24 -9.20 -5.18 6.23
C ALA A 24 -10.48 -4.31 6.21
N ASP A 25 -10.69 -3.50 7.25
CA ASP A 25 -11.82 -2.58 7.33
C ASP A 25 -11.74 -1.48 6.27
N ASP A 26 -10.55 -0.92 6.04
CA ASP A 26 -10.27 0.06 4.98
C ASP A 26 -10.64 -0.49 3.58
N VAL A 27 -10.24 -1.74 3.27
CA VAL A 27 -10.54 -2.39 1.99
C VAL A 27 -12.03 -2.56 1.79
N ARG A 28 -12.76 -3.03 2.81
CA ARG A 28 -14.22 -3.18 2.73
C ARG A 28 -14.87 -1.81 2.46
N GLN A 29 -14.49 -0.78 3.21
CA GLN A 29 -15.05 0.55 3.06
C GLN A 29 -14.79 1.11 1.65
N ARG A 30 -13.56 1.02 1.13
CA ARG A 30 -13.23 1.43 -0.24
C ARG A 30 -14.12 0.74 -1.27
N CYS A 31 -14.30 -0.58 -1.15
CA CYS A 31 -15.07 -1.36 -2.11
C CYS A 31 -16.57 -1.03 -2.04
N GLU A 32 -17.12 -0.81 -0.85
CA GLU A 32 -18.51 -0.39 -0.64
C GLU A 32 -18.79 1.00 -1.25
N GLN A 33 -17.87 1.95 -1.07
CA GLN A 33 -17.98 3.30 -1.63
C GLN A 33 -17.84 3.32 -3.16
N SER A 34 -16.96 2.48 -3.70
CA SER A 34 -16.73 2.38 -5.15
C SER A 34 -17.90 1.73 -5.88
N TRP A 35 -18.60 0.79 -5.23
CA TRP A 35 -19.69 0.03 -5.82
C TRP A 35 -20.91 -0.04 -4.89
N PRO A 36 -21.62 1.09 -4.66
CA PRO A 36 -22.72 1.12 -3.70
C PRO A 36 -23.85 0.17 -4.13
N ARG A 37 -24.18 -0.78 -3.24
CA ARG A 37 -25.23 -1.81 -3.42
C ARG A 37 -24.97 -2.83 -4.55
N ASP A 38 -23.85 -2.77 -5.27
CA ASP A 38 -23.42 -3.85 -6.16
C ASP A 38 -22.52 -4.81 -5.38
N TYR A 39 -23.13 -5.68 -4.58
CA TYR A 39 -22.42 -6.62 -3.72
C TYR A 39 -21.51 -7.60 -4.48
N ARG A 40 -21.84 -7.90 -5.75
CA ARG A 40 -20.97 -8.72 -6.61
C ARG A 40 -19.66 -7.98 -6.89
N MET A 41 -19.76 -6.70 -7.25
CA MET A 41 -18.58 -5.87 -7.49
C MET A 41 -17.82 -5.53 -6.21
N GLN A 42 -18.51 -5.37 -5.08
CA GLN A 42 -17.85 -5.22 -3.78
C GLN A 42 -17.01 -6.46 -3.44
N LYS A 43 -17.58 -7.67 -3.54
CA LYS A 43 -16.82 -8.90 -3.32
C LYS A 43 -15.63 -9.00 -4.26
N HIS A 44 -15.85 -8.75 -5.56
CA HIS A 44 -14.77 -8.77 -6.55
C HIS A 44 -13.65 -7.80 -6.19
N CYS A 45 -13.99 -6.57 -5.80
CA CYS A 45 -13.04 -5.57 -5.34
C CYS A 45 -12.24 -6.06 -4.12
N ILE A 46 -12.90 -6.58 -3.08
CA ILE A 46 -12.24 -7.08 -1.87
C ILE A 46 -11.26 -8.21 -2.21
N ASP A 47 -11.68 -9.18 -3.03
CA ASP A 47 -10.81 -10.28 -3.46
C ASP A 47 -9.55 -9.75 -4.17
N ARG A 48 -9.72 -8.76 -5.07
CA ARG A 48 -8.62 -8.13 -5.81
C ARG A 48 -7.67 -7.35 -4.92
N GLN A 49 -8.20 -6.63 -3.92
CA GLN A 49 -7.40 -5.89 -2.94
C GLN A 49 -6.56 -6.87 -2.10
N ALA A 50 -7.15 -7.97 -1.63
CA ALA A 50 -6.45 -9.01 -0.87
C ALA A 50 -5.35 -9.72 -1.70
N ASP A 51 -5.63 -10.03 -2.97
CA ASP A 51 -4.63 -10.59 -3.89
C ASP A 51 -3.45 -9.63 -4.11
N ALA A 52 -3.75 -8.34 -4.28
CA ALA A 52 -2.74 -7.32 -4.47
C ALA A 52 -1.89 -7.09 -3.21
N MET A 53 -2.48 -7.13 -2.01
CA MET A 53 -1.74 -7.10 -0.74
C MET A 53 -0.74 -8.25 -0.62
N ARG A 54 -1.19 -9.48 -0.91
CA ARG A 54 -0.30 -10.66 -0.90
C ARG A 54 0.82 -10.52 -1.91
N SER A 55 0.49 -10.06 -3.12
CA SER A 55 1.46 -9.85 -4.21
C SER A 55 2.49 -8.78 -3.85
N LEU A 56 2.05 -7.67 -3.26
CA LEU A 56 2.92 -6.59 -2.81
C LEU A 56 3.88 -7.08 -1.74
N ARG A 57 3.37 -7.80 -0.73
CA ARG A 57 4.22 -8.38 0.33
C ARG A 57 5.33 -9.25 -0.25
N VAL A 58 4.97 -10.24 -1.06
CA VAL A 58 5.93 -11.15 -1.70
C VAL A 58 6.93 -10.37 -2.57
N TYR A 59 6.46 -9.36 -3.28
CA TYR A 59 7.32 -8.52 -4.11
C TYR A 59 8.33 -7.74 -3.26
N LEU A 60 7.93 -7.12 -2.15
CA LEU A 60 8.84 -6.41 -1.25
C LEU A 60 9.84 -7.36 -0.56
N GLU A 61 9.39 -8.54 -0.16
CA GLU A 61 10.20 -9.61 0.45
C GLU A 61 11.32 -10.04 -0.49
N ASN A 62 10.98 -10.36 -1.74
CA ASN A 62 11.94 -10.82 -2.76
C ASN A 62 12.96 -9.75 -3.16
N HIS A 63 12.76 -8.50 -2.77
CA HIS A 63 13.66 -7.40 -3.06
C HIS A 63 14.34 -6.81 -1.83
N GLY A 64 14.19 -7.44 -0.65
CA GLY A 64 14.87 -7.02 0.58
C GLY A 64 14.38 -5.68 1.15
N ILE A 65 13.14 -5.28 0.84
CA ILE A 65 12.59 -3.97 1.25
C ILE A 65 11.80 -4.08 2.58
N LEU A 66 11.47 -5.30 3.02
CA LEU A 66 10.52 -5.53 4.11
C LEU A 66 11.07 -5.36 5.54
N GLU A 67 12.38 -5.22 5.74
CA GLU A 67 12.98 -5.17 7.09
C GLU A 67 12.87 -3.79 7.75
N ASP A 68 12.90 -2.68 7.00
CA ASP A 68 12.80 -1.31 7.55
C ASP A 68 12.10 -0.37 6.56
N LEU A 69 10.76 -0.38 6.52
CA LEU A 69 9.95 0.52 5.69
C LEU A 69 9.91 1.95 6.26
N GLU A 70 11.08 2.58 6.41
CA GLU A 70 11.20 3.99 6.74
C GLU A 70 11.40 4.83 5.47
N CYS A 71 10.44 5.70 5.19
CA CYS A 71 10.57 6.68 4.12
C CYS A 71 11.79 7.58 4.34
N GLY A 72 12.60 7.78 3.30
CA GLY A 72 13.76 8.67 3.33
C GLY A 72 15.11 7.99 3.54
N GLN A 73 15.15 6.67 3.74
CA GLN A 73 16.41 5.96 3.98
C GLN A 73 17.11 5.47 2.71
N GLY A 74 16.38 5.24 1.61
CA GLY A 74 16.95 4.76 0.35
C GLY A 74 15.98 4.85 -0.83
N VAL A 75 16.48 4.52 -2.02
CA VAL A 75 15.70 4.68 -3.26
C VAL A 75 14.50 3.73 -3.30
N TYR A 76 14.66 2.50 -2.82
CA TYR A 76 13.60 1.50 -2.83
C TYR A 76 12.48 1.83 -1.84
N GLU A 77 12.86 2.31 -0.66
CA GLU A 77 11.96 2.77 0.40
C GLU A 77 11.20 4.01 -0.07
N ASN A 78 11.88 4.97 -0.71
CA ASN A 78 11.25 6.16 -1.27
C ASN A 78 10.24 5.81 -2.37
N ILE A 79 10.56 4.86 -3.25
CA ILE A 79 9.60 4.38 -4.27
C ILE A 79 8.34 3.83 -3.61
N PHE A 80 8.47 3.00 -2.57
CA PHE A 80 7.33 2.50 -1.83
C PHE A 80 6.51 3.64 -1.20
N CYS A 81 7.17 4.62 -0.60
CA CYS A 81 6.53 5.76 0.05
C CYS A 81 5.79 6.66 -0.93
N ASP A 82 6.41 6.99 -2.07
CA ASP A 82 5.79 7.78 -3.12
C ASP A 82 4.55 7.08 -3.68
N CYS A 83 4.63 5.77 -3.90
CA CYS A 83 3.48 4.99 -4.31
C CYS A 83 2.38 4.97 -3.24
N SER A 84 2.75 4.80 -1.96
CA SER A 84 1.79 4.81 -0.84
C SER A 84 1.07 6.15 -0.73
N ILE A 85 1.79 7.27 -0.83
CA ILE A 85 1.20 8.62 -0.77
C ILE A 85 0.21 8.87 -1.90
N ASN A 86 0.47 8.36 -3.10
CA ASN A 86 -0.40 8.56 -4.26
C ASN A 86 -1.64 7.68 -4.26
N TRP A 87 -1.58 6.53 -3.59
CA TRP A 87 -2.63 5.51 -3.62
C TRP A 87 -3.26 5.21 -2.26
N ILE A 88 -3.04 6.08 -1.28
CA ILE A 88 -3.80 6.15 -0.03
C ILE A 88 -4.73 7.37 -0.10
N ASP A 89 -5.99 7.17 0.27
CA ASP A 89 -6.98 8.24 0.42
C ASP A 89 -7.74 8.10 1.75
N GLU A 90 -8.87 8.80 1.88
CA GLU A 90 -9.70 8.77 3.09
C GLU A 90 -10.34 7.40 3.38
N TYR A 91 -10.30 6.46 2.43
CA TYR A 91 -10.80 5.09 2.54
C TYR A 91 -9.66 4.06 2.62
N GLY A 92 -8.45 4.49 3.02
CA GLY A 92 -7.28 3.63 3.18
C GLY A 92 -6.47 3.45 1.89
N ALA A 93 -5.74 2.35 1.72
CA ALA A 93 -4.92 2.10 0.53
C ALA A 93 -5.72 1.44 -0.60
N ASP A 94 -5.45 1.82 -1.86
CA ASP A 94 -5.77 1.01 -3.03
C ASP A 94 -4.57 0.08 -3.31
N PHE A 95 -4.61 -1.13 -2.75
CA PHE A 95 -3.52 -2.10 -2.88
C PHE A 95 -3.30 -2.56 -4.32
N VAL A 96 -4.34 -2.56 -5.17
CA VAL A 96 -4.17 -2.88 -6.59
C VAL A 96 -3.26 -1.84 -7.23
N MET A 97 -3.54 -0.56 -7.02
CA MET A 97 -2.75 0.52 -7.59
C MET A 97 -1.40 0.72 -6.90
N LEU A 98 -1.34 0.55 -5.58
CA LEU A 98 -0.09 0.56 -4.82
C LEU A 98 0.86 -0.54 -5.29
N ASN A 99 0.39 -1.80 -5.38
CA ASN A 99 1.17 -2.92 -5.88
C ASN A 99 1.66 -2.65 -7.32
N HIS A 100 0.77 -2.19 -8.20
CA HIS A 100 1.14 -1.87 -9.56
C HIS A 100 2.21 -0.77 -9.61
N CYS A 101 2.03 0.33 -8.87
CA CYS A 101 2.97 1.45 -8.81
C CYS A 101 4.36 1.00 -8.36
N VAL A 102 4.44 0.26 -7.24
CA VAL A 102 5.70 -0.21 -6.67
C VAL A 102 6.45 -1.08 -7.67
N GLN A 103 5.76 -2.04 -8.31
CA GLN A 103 6.38 -2.91 -9.31
C GLN A 103 6.89 -2.14 -10.52
N GLN A 104 6.12 -1.17 -11.04
CA GLN A 104 6.51 -0.39 -12.21
C GLN A 104 7.69 0.55 -11.90
N GLN A 105 7.66 1.23 -10.76
CA GLN A 105 8.73 2.15 -10.35
C GLN A 105 10.03 1.41 -10.07
N LEU A 106 9.98 0.27 -9.36
CA LEU A 106 11.17 -0.53 -9.08
C LEU A 106 11.77 -1.14 -10.34
N LYS A 107 10.92 -1.61 -11.27
CA LYS A 107 11.36 -2.06 -12.58
C LYS A 107 12.08 -0.94 -13.35
N ALA A 108 11.44 0.22 -13.48
CA ALA A 108 12.00 1.37 -14.20
C ALA A 108 13.32 1.85 -13.58
N TYR A 109 13.40 1.92 -12.25
CA TYR A 109 14.62 2.32 -11.55
C TYR A 109 15.79 1.37 -11.87
N ARG A 110 15.57 0.05 -11.84
CA ARG A 110 16.61 -0.94 -12.18
C ARG A 110 17.03 -0.88 -13.64
N GLU A 111 16.08 -0.66 -14.55
CA GLU A 111 16.38 -0.51 -15.98
C GLU A 111 17.23 0.75 -16.28
N LEU A 112 17.06 1.82 -15.49
CA LEU A 112 17.83 3.05 -15.59
C LEU A 112 19.19 3.01 -14.85
N ASN A 113 19.38 2.06 -13.93
CA ASN A 113 20.58 1.94 -13.09
C ASN A 113 21.13 0.50 -13.13
N PRO A 114 21.73 0.08 -14.26
CA PRO A 114 22.24 -1.27 -14.46
C PRO A 114 23.52 -1.58 -13.66
#